data_AF-A0A2T1CG43-F1
#
_entry.id   AF-A0A2T1CG43-F1
#
_cell.length_a   1.000
_cell.length_b   1.000
_cell.length_c   1.000
_cell.angle_alpha   90.00
_cell.angle_beta   90.00
_cell.angle_gamma   90.00
#
_symmetry.space_group_name_H-M   'P 1'
#
loop_
_entity.id
_entity.type
_entity.pdbx_description
1 polymer ?
#
loop_
_entity_poly.entity_id
_entity_poly.type
_entity_poly.pdbx_seq_one_letter_code
_entity_poly.pdbx_strand_id
1 'polypeptide(L)'
;MSDYAPLKIMTKELLNLTIPHSLPLLESLCWNVANPYNLSLKEMLSIYETRWRFRGVLGRATKAELNFVHLLAQAYNRPSLLPEQMEIDKQQFYQKVRGIVNNLDPEILIEYQAYFGGGTMLSLERDCYRLSYDLDFLCNLDSFNRLRRWVDEGRVKELLKSDRLSIGEIKKDLYSIRMPLILDRELPPIKLEFIAENRFELNPCEIGELGLPLLNLTDRFTSKLLANADRYLDSSTHARDLIDLTILRLSRPIPQESILAAEANYRVRQPLREAIVNFQNKPEWRASCYEALSVDNPVRIIDGLDELATDFEMEATERSFRETDIRNQSRRRSHGLSRVAKFSC
;
A
#
# COMPACT_ATOMS: atom_id res chain seq x y z
N MET A 1 -50.94 -0.90 1.84
CA MET A 1 -50.03 0.24 2.11
C MET A 1 -49.56 0.06 3.55
N SER A 2 -48.34 -0.32 3.87
CA SER A 2 -47.05 -0.10 3.21
C SER A 2 -46.22 -1.38 3.20
N ASP A 3 -45.63 -1.65 2.04
CA ASP A 3 -44.56 -2.62 1.83
C ASP A 3 -43.34 -2.31 2.71
N TYR A 4 -42.74 -3.35 3.29
CA TYR A 4 -41.34 -3.37 3.72
C TYR A 4 -40.76 -4.76 3.39
N ALA A 5 -40.38 -4.93 2.13
CA ALA A 5 -39.18 -5.68 1.79
C ALA A 5 -38.15 -4.64 1.33
N PRO A 6 -36.89 -4.77 1.75
CA PRO A 6 -36.00 -5.49 0.86
C PRO A 6 -35.13 -6.51 1.61
N LEU A 7 -35.18 -7.77 1.14
CA LEU A 7 -34.04 -8.67 1.23
C LEU A 7 -32.84 -7.94 0.61
N LYS A 8 -31.94 -7.51 1.49
CA LYS A 8 -30.73 -6.79 1.15
C LYS A 8 -29.80 -7.75 0.40
N ILE A 9 -29.48 -7.37 -0.83
CA ILE A 9 -28.58 -8.05 -1.77
C ILE A 9 -27.36 -8.59 -1.03
N MET A 10 -27.30 -9.92 -0.83
CA MET A 10 -26.06 -10.59 -0.40
C MET A 10 -25.08 -10.51 -1.57
N THR A 11 -23.88 -9.99 -1.35
CA THR A 11 -22.80 -10.05 -2.34
C THR A 11 -22.48 -11.52 -2.64
N LYS A 12 -22.07 -11.83 -3.87
CA LYS A 12 -21.67 -13.19 -4.28
C LYS A 12 -20.53 -13.76 -3.42
N GLU A 13 -19.77 -12.86 -2.78
CA GLU A 13 -18.71 -13.14 -1.80
C GLU A 13 -19.25 -13.65 -0.45
N LEU A 14 -20.38 -13.12 0.04
CA LEU A 14 -21.05 -13.61 1.26
C LEU A 14 -21.66 -15.00 1.09
N LEU A 15 -22.06 -15.36 -0.13
CA LEU A 15 -22.66 -16.67 -0.45
C LEU A 15 -21.66 -17.84 -0.37
N ASN A 16 -20.35 -17.56 -0.40
CA ASN A 16 -19.28 -18.58 -0.36
C ASN A 16 -18.39 -18.49 0.88
N LEU A 17 -18.75 -17.64 1.86
CA LEU A 17 -17.96 -17.44 3.07
C LEU A 17 -18.22 -18.60 4.05
N THR A 18 -17.33 -19.59 4.04
CA THR A 18 -17.37 -20.71 4.98
C THR A 18 -16.76 -20.30 6.31
N ILE A 19 -17.50 -20.51 7.40
CA ILE A 19 -16.99 -20.31 8.76
C ILE A 19 -16.00 -21.44 9.06
N PRO A 20 -14.74 -21.15 9.41
CA PRO A 20 -13.79 -22.17 9.85
C PRO A 20 -14.33 -22.98 11.03
N HIS A 21 -13.96 -24.26 11.11
CA HIS A 21 -14.33 -25.13 12.23
C HIS A 21 -13.77 -24.67 13.59
N SER A 22 -12.77 -23.78 13.59
CA SER A 22 -12.14 -23.26 14.79
C SER A 22 -11.83 -21.78 14.63
N LEU A 23 -12.35 -20.98 15.56
CA LEU A 23 -12.20 -19.53 15.69
C LEU A 23 -11.75 -19.20 17.14
N PRO A 24 -10.55 -19.64 17.56
CA PRO A 24 -10.13 -19.52 18.95
C PRO A 24 -10.01 -18.08 19.46
N LEU A 25 -9.67 -17.10 18.60
CA LEU A 25 -9.72 -15.70 18.99
C LEU A 25 -11.16 -15.26 19.22
N LEU A 26 -12.10 -15.55 18.33
CA LEU A 26 -13.52 -15.21 18.51
C LEU A 26 -14.06 -15.83 19.79
N GLU A 27 -13.76 -17.11 20.05
CA GLU A 27 -14.11 -17.80 21.29
C GLU A 27 -13.59 -17.03 22.51
N SER A 28 -12.32 -16.63 22.48
CA SER A 28 -11.70 -15.84 23.56
C SER A 28 -12.31 -14.44 23.71
N LEU A 29 -12.67 -13.79 22.59
CA LEU A 29 -13.29 -12.46 22.57
C LEU A 29 -14.75 -12.51 23.03
N CYS A 30 -15.41 -13.67 22.92
CA CYS A 30 -16.82 -13.92 23.23
C CYS A 30 -17.03 -14.57 24.61
N TRP A 31 -16.25 -14.20 25.62
CA TRP A 31 -16.30 -14.79 26.97
C TRP A 31 -17.68 -14.79 27.65
N ASN A 32 -18.63 -13.98 27.16
CA ASN A 32 -20.00 -13.86 27.66
C ASN A 32 -21.08 -14.42 26.70
N VAL A 33 -20.70 -15.12 25.64
CA VAL A 33 -21.61 -15.71 24.65
C VAL A 33 -21.54 -17.23 24.74
N ALA A 34 -22.69 -17.89 24.91
CA ALA A 34 -22.75 -19.34 25.15
C ALA A 34 -22.18 -20.17 23.98
N ASN A 35 -22.39 -19.74 22.74
CA ASN A 35 -21.76 -20.33 21.55
C ASN A 35 -21.51 -19.25 20.48
N PRO A 36 -20.26 -18.81 20.28
CA PRO A 36 -19.90 -17.78 19.31
C PRO A 36 -20.21 -18.14 17.85
N TYR A 37 -20.32 -19.43 17.52
CA TYR A 37 -20.64 -19.90 16.16
C TYR A 37 -22.10 -19.72 15.77
N ASN A 38 -22.98 -19.42 16.74
CA ASN A 38 -24.39 -19.09 16.48
C ASN A 38 -24.58 -17.62 16.07
N LEU A 39 -23.54 -16.80 16.14
CA LEU A 39 -23.58 -15.40 15.72
C LEU A 39 -23.68 -15.29 14.20
N SER A 40 -24.40 -14.28 13.72
CA SER A 40 -24.35 -13.91 12.30
C SER A 40 -22.98 -13.38 11.92
N LEU A 41 -22.64 -13.47 10.63
CA LEU A 41 -21.40 -12.92 10.07
C LEU A 41 -21.18 -11.44 10.43
N LYS A 42 -22.26 -10.64 10.48
CA LYS A 42 -22.20 -9.23 10.88
C LYS A 42 -21.91 -9.04 12.37
N GLU A 43 -22.43 -9.92 13.22
CA GLU A 43 -22.17 -9.89 14.67
C GLU A 43 -20.73 -10.33 14.97
N MET A 44 -20.26 -11.39 14.31
CA MET A 44 -18.86 -11.81 14.38
C MET A 44 -17.94 -10.66 13.98
N LEU A 45 -18.23 -9.98 12.86
CA LEU A 45 -17.46 -8.83 12.41
C LEU A 45 -17.42 -7.70 13.45
N SER A 46 -18.58 -7.33 14.00
CA SER A 46 -18.68 -6.31 15.05
C SER A 46 -17.84 -6.65 16.28
N ILE A 47 -17.78 -7.93 16.67
CA ILE A 47 -16.94 -8.38 17.78
C ILE A 47 -15.46 -8.24 17.44
N TYR A 48 -15.04 -8.66 16.25
CA TYR A 48 -13.67 -8.42 15.81
C TYR A 48 -13.36 -6.93 15.79
N GLU A 49 -14.19 -6.07 15.20
CA GLU A 49 -13.96 -4.62 15.11
C GLU A 49 -13.80 -3.98 16.49
N THR A 50 -14.67 -4.35 17.44
CA THR A 50 -14.72 -3.72 18.76
C THR A 50 -13.67 -4.25 19.73
N ARG A 51 -13.23 -5.51 19.55
CA ARG A 51 -12.40 -6.22 20.53
C ARG A 51 -11.04 -6.66 19.98
N TRP A 52 -10.69 -6.32 18.74
CA TRP A 52 -9.43 -6.72 18.08
C TRP A 52 -8.17 -6.40 18.89
N ARG A 53 -8.18 -5.28 19.63
CA ARG A 53 -7.07 -4.84 20.49
C ARG A 53 -6.70 -5.84 21.60
N PHE A 54 -7.59 -6.77 21.95
CA PHE A 54 -7.34 -7.79 22.97
C PHE A 54 -6.72 -9.08 22.43
N ARG A 55 -6.47 -9.16 21.11
CA ARG A 55 -5.69 -10.25 20.53
C ARG A 55 -4.28 -10.27 21.14
N GLY A 56 -3.77 -11.46 21.43
CA GLY A 56 -2.51 -11.68 22.15
C GLY A 56 -2.64 -11.61 23.68
N VAL A 57 -3.71 -11.01 24.22
CA VAL A 57 -3.99 -10.96 25.67
C VAL A 57 -5.02 -12.02 26.06
N LEU A 58 -6.17 -12.05 25.37
CA LEU A 58 -7.24 -13.00 25.65
C LEU A 58 -7.12 -14.30 24.84
N GLY A 59 -6.53 -14.21 23.66
CA GLY A 59 -6.34 -15.34 22.74
C GLY A 59 -5.59 -14.90 21.50
N ARG A 60 -5.14 -15.86 20.68
CA ARG A 60 -4.48 -15.59 19.39
C ARG A 60 -5.31 -16.22 18.27
N ALA A 61 -5.45 -15.49 17.17
CA ALA A 61 -6.14 -16.02 16.00
C ALA A 61 -5.26 -17.05 15.29
N THR A 62 -5.87 -18.11 14.78
CA THR A 62 -5.20 -19.00 13.83
C THR A 62 -5.10 -18.33 12.47
N LYS A 63 -4.23 -18.84 11.59
CA LYS A 63 -4.16 -18.38 10.19
C LYS A 63 -5.53 -18.48 9.48
N ALA A 64 -6.28 -19.56 9.74
CA ALA A 64 -7.61 -19.77 9.16
C ALA A 64 -8.62 -18.72 9.66
N GLU A 65 -8.59 -18.41 10.95
CA GLU A 65 -9.43 -17.38 11.56
C GLU A 65 -9.07 -15.97 11.08
N LEU A 66 -7.78 -15.67 10.96
CA LEU A 66 -7.29 -14.42 10.37
C LEU A 66 -7.85 -14.27 8.94
N ASN A 67 -7.70 -15.29 8.09
CA ASN A 67 -8.26 -15.28 6.75
C ASN A 67 -9.78 -15.08 6.74
N PHE A 68 -10.50 -15.71 7.67
CA PHE A 68 -11.93 -15.52 7.84
C PHE A 68 -12.30 -14.07 8.19
N VAL A 69 -11.62 -13.46 9.16
CA VAL A 69 -11.83 -12.04 9.54
C VAL A 69 -11.58 -11.11 8.36
N HIS A 70 -10.56 -11.39 7.56
CA HIS A 70 -10.25 -10.60 6.37
C HIS A 70 -11.34 -10.67 5.31
N LEU A 71 -11.77 -11.89 4.95
CA LEU A 71 -12.85 -12.11 4.00
C LEU A 71 -14.15 -11.47 4.49
N LEU A 72 -14.40 -11.54 5.79
CA LEU A 72 -15.53 -10.89 6.45
C LEU A 72 -15.46 -9.35 6.33
N ALA A 73 -14.30 -8.76 6.61
CA ALA A 73 -14.06 -7.33 6.48
C ALA A 73 -14.21 -6.84 5.04
N GLN A 74 -13.70 -7.59 4.05
CA GLN A 74 -13.89 -7.30 2.62
C GLN A 74 -15.37 -7.37 2.22
N ALA A 75 -16.06 -8.45 2.60
CA ALA A 75 -17.46 -8.67 2.24
C ALA A 75 -18.42 -7.59 2.78
N TYR A 76 -18.11 -7.02 3.94
CA TYR A 76 -18.88 -5.94 4.56
C TYR A 76 -18.32 -4.53 4.29
N ASN A 77 -17.28 -4.40 3.46
CA ASN A 77 -16.59 -3.15 3.17
C ASN A 77 -16.18 -2.40 4.44
N ARG A 78 -15.44 -3.09 5.33
CA ARG A 78 -14.96 -2.60 6.63
C ARG A 78 -13.42 -2.55 6.67
N PRO A 79 -12.81 -1.44 6.23
CA PRO A 79 -11.37 -1.32 6.12
C PRO A 79 -10.63 -1.30 7.47
N SER A 80 -11.33 -1.06 8.58
CA SER A 80 -10.77 -1.07 9.95
C SER A 80 -10.22 -2.43 10.40
N LEU A 81 -10.61 -3.52 9.74
CA LEU A 81 -10.08 -4.88 9.96
C LEU A 81 -9.28 -5.42 8.76
N LEU A 82 -9.08 -4.58 7.74
CA LEU A 82 -8.17 -4.88 6.63
C LEU A 82 -6.70 -4.76 7.12
N PRO A 83 -5.74 -5.34 6.38
CA PRO A 83 -4.60 -6.11 6.92
C PRO A 83 -3.49 -5.36 7.66
N GLU A 84 -3.71 -4.13 8.11
CA GLU A 84 -2.76 -3.41 8.98
C GLU A 84 -2.56 -4.08 10.34
N GLN A 85 -3.39 -5.07 10.71
CA GLN A 85 -3.38 -5.70 12.03
C GLN A 85 -3.39 -7.24 12.04
N MET A 86 -3.31 -7.86 10.86
CA MET A 86 -3.12 -9.30 10.72
C MET A 86 -1.63 -9.56 10.54
N GLU A 87 -1.05 -10.52 11.27
CA GLU A 87 0.35 -10.96 11.10
C GLU A 87 0.51 -11.66 9.74
N ILE A 88 0.39 -10.90 8.65
CA ILE A 88 0.85 -11.32 7.34
C ILE A 88 2.36 -11.15 7.40
N ASP A 89 3.08 -12.27 7.34
CA ASP A 89 4.51 -12.23 7.14
C ASP A 89 4.79 -11.44 5.85
N LYS A 90 5.40 -10.26 6.00
CA LYS A 90 5.62 -9.34 4.89
C LYS A 90 6.47 -9.98 3.79
N GLN A 91 7.42 -10.84 4.15
CA GLN A 91 8.23 -11.55 3.17
C GLN A 91 7.38 -12.56 2.39
N GLN A 92 6.54 -13.34 3.07
CA GLN A 92 5.60 -14.25 2.43
C GLN A 92 4.62 -13.50 1.50
N PHE A 93 4.13 -12.35 1.94
CA PHE A 93 3.26 -11.50 1.11
C PHE A 93 3.97 -11.06 -0.18
N TYR A 94 5.18 -10.52 -0.08
CA TYR A 94 5.92 -10.07 -1.26
C TYR A 94 6.43 -11.22 -2.13
N GLN A 95 6.63 -12.42 -1.59
CA GLN A 95 6.83 -13.63 -2.39
C GLN A 95 5.59 -13.94 -3.24
N LYS A 96 4.38 -13.85 -2.66
CA LYS A 96 3.13 -14.00 -3.40
C LYS A 96 2.96 -12.92 -4.47
N VAL A 97 3.22 -11.64 -4.12
CA VAL A 97 3.16 -10.52 -5.07
C VAL A 97 4.09 -10.79 -6.26
N ARG A 98 5.32 -11.24 -6.01
CA ARG A 98 6.26 -11.61 -7.09
C ARG A 98 5.72 -12.75 -7.95
N GLY A 99 5.10 -13.77 -7.35
CA GLY A 99 4.44 -14.84 -8.09
C GLY A 99 3.30 -14.34 -8.99
N ILE A 100 2.52 -13.38 -8.51
CA ILE A 100 1.44 -12.73 -9.29
C ILE A 100 2.03 -11.88 -10.42
N VAL A 101 2.95 -10.98 -10.12
CA VAL A 101 3.64 -10.11 -11.09
C VAL A 101 4.30 -10.95 -12.18
N ASN A 102 4.98 -12.03 -11.81
CA ASN A 102 5.60 -12.96 -12.75
C ASN A 102 4.60 -13.71 -13.62
N ASN A 103 3.31 -13.74 -13.29
CA ASN A 103 2.28 -14.34 -14.13
C ASN A 103 1.54 -13.31 -15.01
N LEU A 104 1.74 -12.01 -14.82
CA LEU A 104 1.20 -10.99 -15.71
C LEU A 104 1.99 -10.96 -17.02
N ASP A 105 1.30 -10.81 -18.14
CA ASP A 105 1.88 -10.69 -19.47
C ASP A 105 2.41 -9.26 -19.70
N PRO A 106 3.74 -9.07 -19.80
CA PRO A 106 4.31 -7.74 -20.02
C PRO A 106 4.00 -7.19 -21.42
N GLU A 107 3.81 -8.03 -22.44
CA GLU A 107 3.58 -7.57 -23.81
C GLU A 107 2.23 -6.85 -23.92
N ILE A 108 1.19 -7.41 -23.28
CA ILE A 108 -0.12 -6.77 -23.18
C ILE A 108 -0.01 -5.45 -22.42
N LEU A 109 0.69 -5.43 -21.28
CA LEU A 109 0.84 -4.20 -20.49
C LEU A 109 1.59 -3.10 -21.29
N ILE A 110 2.57 -3.47 -22.12
CA ILE A 110 3.28 -2.55 -23.01
C ILE A 110 2.38 -2.07 -24.16
N GLU A 111 1.67 -2.98 -24.83
CA GLU A 111 0.75 -2.68 -25.95
C GLU A 111 -0.29 -1.62 -25.55
N TYR A 112 -0.86 -1.81 -24.36
CA TYR A 112 -1.85 -0.92 -23.80
C TYR A 112 -1.26 0.23 -22.97
N GLN A 113 0.07 0.37 -22.91
CA GLN A 113 0.76 1.42 -22.14
C GLN A 113 0.25 1.54 -20.69
N ALA A 114 0.05 0.39 -20.04
CA ALA A 114 -0.35 0.28 -18.65
C ALA A 114 0.90 0.12 -17.78
N TYR A 115 1.30 1.18 -17.08
CA TYR A 115 2.58 1.25 -16.39
C TYR A 115 2.42 1.01 -14.89
N PHE A 116 3.12 -0.01 -14.39
CA PHE A 116 3.08 -0.38 -12.99
C PHE A 116 3.66 0.73 -12.12
N GLY A 117 2.90 1.15 -11.12
CA GLY A 117 3.20 2.27 -10.25
C GLY A 117 2.69 2.04 -8.83
N GLY A 118 2.51 3.15 -8.11
CA GLY A 118 1.99 3.12 -6.75
C GLY A 118 2.98 2.55 -5.72
N GLY A 119 2.45 2.27 -4.52
CA GLY A 119 3.26 1.87 -3.37
C GLY A 119 3.90 0.48 -3.52
N THR A 120 3.19 -0.45 -4.14
CA THR A 120 3.66 -1.85 -4.24
C THR A 120 4.81 -1.99 -5.21
N MET A 121 4.80 -1.25 -6.31
CA MET A 121 5.95 -1.15 -7.21
C MET A 121 7.18 -0.61 -6.47
N LEU A 122 7.05 0.49 -5.73
CA LEU A 122 8.16 1.04 -4.94
C LEU A 122 8.67 0.04 -3.90
N SER A 123 7.78 -0.63 -3.17
CA SER A 123 8.17 -1.65 -2.18
C SER A 123 8.95 -2.78 -2.82
N LEU A 124 8.54 -3.29 -3.99
CA LEU A 124 9.26 -4.36 -4.68
C LEU A 124 10.68 -3.92 -5.10
N GLU A 125 10.82 -2.68 -5.57
CA GLU A 125 12.09 -2.09 -6.04
C GLU A 125 13.03 -1.61 -4.90
N ARG A 126 12.55 -1.63 -3.64
CA ARG A 126 13.22 -1.01 -2.48
C ARG A 126 13.13 -1.87 -1.22
N ASP A 127 13.53 -3.14 -1.34
CA ASP A 127 13.69 -4.08 -0.23
C ASP A 127 12.42 -4.29 0.62
N CYS A 128 11.24 -4.10 0.03
CA CYS A 128 9.96 -4.20 0.73
C CYS A 128 9.87 -3.27 1.97
N TYR A 129 10.43 -2.05 1.87
CA TYR A 129 10.60 -1.12 3.00
C TYR A 129 9.34 -0.88 3.84
N ARG A 130 8.16 -0.97 3.22
CA ARG A 130 6.85 -0.96 3.88
C ARG A 130 5.91 -1.95 3.19
N LEU A 131 4.84 -2.31 3.87
CA LEU A 131 3.75 -3.12 3.32
C LEU A 131 2.82 -2.25 2.44
N SER A 132 2.40 -2.81 1.31
CA SER A 132 1.52 -2.21 0.32
C SER A 132 0.77 -3.32 -0.40
N TYR A 133 -0.56 -3.20 -0.53
CA TYR A 133 -1.41 -4.35 -0.88
C TYR A 133 -1.88 -4.38 -2.34
N ASP A 134 -1.96 -3.22 -3.00
CA ASP A 134 -2.62 -3.07 -4.30
C ASP A 134 -1.61 -3.06 -5.45
N LEU A 135 -1.99 -3.55 -6.63
CA LEU A 135 -1.21 -3.42 -7.85
C LEU A 135 -1.83 -2.35 -8.75
N ASP A 136 -1.22 -1.17 -8.77
CA ASP A 136 -1.71 -0.01 -9.52
C ASP A 136 -0.97 0.11 -10.85
N PHE A 137 -1.72 0.16 -11.96
CA PHE A 137 -1.21 0.41 -13.29
C PHE A 137 -1.81 1.71 -13.82
N LEU A 138 -0.98 2.70 -14.11
CA LEU A 138 -1.41 3.99 -14.65
C LEU A 138 -1.31 3.95 -16.18
N CYS A 139 -2.28 4.56 -16.84
CA CYS A 139 -2.28 4.73 -18.30
C CYS A 139 -2.94 6.06 -18.66
N ASN A 140 -2.48 6.69 -19.74
CA ASN A 140 -3.16 7.86 -20.30
C ASN A 140 -4.61 7.48 -20.73
N LEU A 141 -5.50 8.46 -20.76
CA LEU A 141 -6.93 8.25 -21.02
C LEU A 141 -7.21 7.45 -22.31
N ASP A 142 -6.50 7.72 -23.40
CA ASP A 142 -6.66 6.98 -24.65
C ASP A 142 -6.32 5.49 -24.50
N SER A 143 -5.22 5.20 -23.80
CA SER A 143 -4.77 3.85 -23.48
C SER A 143 -5.73 3.14 -22.52
N PHE A 144 -6.26 3.85 -21.52
CA PHE A 144 -7.32 3.34 -20.65
C PHE A 144 -8.59 2.97 -21.43
N ASN A 145 -9.01 3.80 -22.39
CA ASN A 145 -10.18 3.50 -23.23
C ASN A 145 -9.96 2.28 -24.13
N ARG A 146 -8.71 2.03 -24.59
CA ARG A 146 -8.35 0.77 -25.27
C ARG A 146 -8.42 -0.43 -24.32
N LEU A 147 -7.87 -0.32 -23.10
CA LEU A 147 -7.96 -1.37 -22.07
C LEU A 147 -9.41 -1.69 -21.72
N ARG A 148 -10.26 -0.66 -21.57
CA ARG A 148 -11.67 -0.83 -21.24
C ARG A 148 -12.39 -1.67 -22.29
N ARG A 149 -12.20 -1.35 -23.58
CA ARG A 149 -12.76 -2.12 -24.69
C ARG A 149 -12.27 -3.56 -24.70
N TRP A 150 -10.97 -3.76 -24.50
CA TRP A 150 -10.38 -5.10 -24.39
C TRP A 150 -10.97 -5.92 -23.23
N VAL A 151 -11.25 -5.29 -22.08
CA VAL A 151 -11.97 -5.92 -20.97
C VAL A 151 -13.44 -6.20 -21.32
N ASP A 152 -14.12 -5.27 -22.00
CA ASP A 152 -15.51 -5.43 -22.45
C ASP A 152 -15.67 -6.58 -23.45
N GLU A 153 -14.64 -6.84 -24.26
CA GLU A 153 -14.54 -7.98 -25.19
C GLU A 153 -14.29 -9.32 -24.47
N GLY A 154 -14.14 -9.33 -23.14
CA GLY A 154 -13.94 -10.55 -22.35
C GLY A 154 -12.52 -11.12 -22.42
N ARG A 155 -11.56 -10.35 -22.95
CA ARG A 155 -10.18 -10.78 -23.23
C ARG A 155 -9.26 -10.71 -22.00
N VAL A 156 -9.77 -10.30 -20.86
CA VAL A 156 -9.01 -10.08 -19.62
C VAL A 156 -8.13 -11.26 -19.18
N LYS A 157 -8.51 -12.49 -19.52
CA LYS A 157 -7.73 -13.70 -19.22
C LYS A 157 -6.39 -13.74 -19.96
N GLU A 158 -6.28 -13.06 -21.09
CA GLU A 158 -5.03 -12.94 -21.85
C GLU A 158 -3.94 -12.23 -21.04
N LEU A 159 -4.30 -11.40 -20.03
CA LEU A 159 -3.33 -10.78 -19.11
C LEU A 159 -2.44 -11.80 -18.39
N LEU A 160 -2.88 -13.05 -18.30
CA LEU A 160 -2.22 -14.09 -17.53
C LEU A 160 -1.45 -15.04 -18.43
N LYS A 161 -0.16 -15.21 -18.15
CA LYS A 161 0.72 -16.16 -18.85
C LYS A 161 0.37 -17.62 -18.57
N SER A 162 -0.33 -17.90 -17.47
CA SER A 162 -0.79 -19.23 -17.08
C SER A 162 -2.05 -19.19 -16.21
N ASP A 163 -2.74 -20.33 -16.12
CA ASP A 163 -3.96 -20.55 -15.33
C ASP A 163 -3.73 -20.66 -13.80
N ARG A 164 -2.48 -20.54 -13.35
CA ARG A 164 -2.12 -20.52 -11.92
C ARG A 164 -2.72 -19.35 -11.16
N LEU A 165 -2.99 -18.25 -11.86
CA LEU A 165 -3.66 -17.08 -11.31
C LEU A 165 -5.08 -17.04 -11.86
N SER A 166 -6.05 -16.68 -11.02
CA SER A 166 -7.42 -16.43 -11.45
C SER A 166 -7.82 -14.99 -11.22
N ILE A 167 -8.67 -14.47 -12.10
CA ILE A 167 -9.24 -13.13 -12.04
C ILE A 167 -10.67 -13.28 -11.52
N GLY A 168 -10.98 -12.61 -10.41
CA GLY A 168 -12.34 -12.60 -9.88
C GLY A 168 -13.23 -11.56 -10.54
N GLU A 169 -14.23 -11.06 -9.82
CA GLU A 169 -15.22 -10.13 -10.36
C GLU A 169 -14.58 -8.76 -10.72
N ILE A 170 -14.76 -8.36 -11.97
CA ILE A 170 -14.22 -7.10 -12.49
C ILE A 170 -15.21 -5.98 -12.23
N LYS A 171 -14.75 -4.93 -11.57
CA LYS A 171 -15.51 -3.69 -11.33
C LYS A 171 -14.91 -2.56 -12.15
N LYS A 172 -15.77 -1.74 -12.74
CA LYS A 172 -15.35 -0.61 -13.59
C LYS A 172 -16.11 0.64 -13.20
N ASP A 173 -15.44 1.78 -13.22
CA ASP A 173 -16.06 3.10 -13.17
C ASP A 173 -15.52 3.98 -14.31
N LEU A 174 -15.64 5.30 -14.21
CA LEU A 174 -15.18 6.21 -15.25
C LEU A 174 -13.65 6.21 -15.43
N TYR A 175 -12.90 5.98 -14.35
CA TYR A 175 -11.43 6.15 -14.34
C TYR A 175 -10.67 4.93 -13.82
N SER A 176 -11.34 3.85 -13.43
CA SER A 176 -10.71 2.63 -12.96
C SER A 176 -11.33 1.34 -13.52
N ILE A 177 -10.47 0.34 -13.72
CA ILE A 177 -10.84 -1.07 -13.88
C ILE A 177 -10.15 -1.82 -12.75
N ARG A 178 -10.94 -2.41 -11.85
CA ARG A 178 -10.48 -3.11 -10.65
C ARG A 178 -10.83 -4.57 -10.73
N MET A 179 -9.86 -5.43 -10.43
CA MET A 179 -10.08 -6.87 -10.39
C MET A 179 -9.24 -7.54 -9.30
N PRO A 180 -9.80 -8.49 -8.55
CA PRO A 180 -9.03 -9.29 -7.61
C PRO A 180 -8.26 -10.40 -8.34
N LEU A 181 -6.97 -10.53 -8.03
CA LEU A 181 -6.07 -11.58 -8.49
C LEU A 181 -5.90 -12.64 -7.39
N ILE A 182 -6.22 -13.89 -7.71
CA ILE A 182 -6.29 -15.01 -6.77
C ILE A 182 -5.32 -16.11 -7.21
N LEU A 183 -4.15 -16.19 -6.56
CA LEU A 183 -3.13 -17.21 -6.83
C LEU A 183 -3.39 -18.51 -6.05
N ASP A 184 -3.85 -18.38 -4.81
CA ASP A 184 -4.20 -19.48 -3.91
C ASP A 184 -5.42 -19.03 -3.09
N ARG A 185 -6.36 -19.96 -2.85
CA ARG A 185 -7.57 -19.73 -2.05
C ARG A 185 -7.26 -19.56 -0.57
N GLU A 186 -6.07 -19.97 -0.11
CA GLU A 186 -5.65 -19.80 1.29
C GLU A 186 -5.13 -18.40 1.64
N LEU A 187 -4.95 -17.51 0.66
CA LEU A 187 -4.43 -16.16 0.89
C LEU A 187 -5.34 -15.12 0.23
N PRO A 188 -5.47 -13.92 0.84
CA PRO A 188 -6.37 -12.90 0.35
C PRO A 188 -6.04 -12.48 -1.09
N PRO A 189 -7.06 -12.18 -1.91
CA PRO A 189 -6.84 -11.68 -3.27
C PRO A 189 -6.05 -10.38 -3.24
N ILE A 190 -5.21 -10.19 -4.26
CA ILE A 190 -4.51 -8.92 -4.49
C ILE A 190 -5.34 -8.11 -5.48
N LYS A 191 -5.73 -6.89 -5.10
CA LYS A 191 -6.43 -6.00 -6.03
C LYS A 191 -5.45 -5.51 -7.09
N LEU A 192 -5.77 -5.76 -8.35
CA LEU A 192 -5.17 -5.06 -9.49
C LEU A 192 -6.10 -3.94 -9.93
N GLU A 193 -5.54 -2.78 -10.21
CA GLU A 193 -6.25 -1.59 -10.63
C GLU A 193 -5.57 -0.94 -11.84
N PHE A 194 -6.26 -0.87 -12.98
CA PHE A 194 -5.89 0.02 -14.08
C PHE A 194 -6.54 1.38 -13.85
N ILE A 195 -5.75 2.44 -13.87
CA ILE A 195 -6.16 3.81 -13.57
C ILE A 195 -5.94 4.67 -14.81
N ALA A 196 -6.99 5.38 -15.23
CA ALA A 196 -6.88 6.47 -16.18
C ALA A 196 -6.22 7.67 -15.49
N GLU A 197 -4.95 7.93 -15.78
CA GLU A 197 -4.28 9.15 -15.34
C GLU A 197 -4.62 10.27 -16.32
N ASN A 198 -5.19 11.35 -15.79
CA ASN A 198 -5.62 12.51 -16.56
C ASN A 198 -5.05 13.82 -16.00
N ARG A 199 -4.25 13.74 -14.94
CA ARG A 199 -3.61 14.91 -14.33
C ARG A 199 -2.34 15.25 -15.09
N PHE A 200 -1.56 14.26 -15.52
CA PHE A 200 -0.32 14.50 -16.27
C PHE A 200 -0.13 13.47 -17.37
N GLU A 201 0.61 13.85 -18.41
CA GLU A 201 0.98 12.93 -19.48
C GLU A 201 2.06 11.98 -18.99
N LEU A 202 1.79 10.68 -19.05
CA LEU A 202 2.78 9.67 -18.73
C LEU A 202 3.91 9.69 -19.77
N ASN A 203 5.13 9.71 -19.27
CA ASN A 203 6.33 9.55 -20.06
C ASN A 203 6.55 8.05 -20.38
N PRO A 204 7.45 7.72 -21.34
CA PRO A 204 7.78 6.33 -21.64
C PRO A 204 8.20 5.54 -20.38
N CYS A 205 7.72 4.31 -20.29
CA CYS A 205 8.00 3.42 -19.16
C CYS A 205 9.47 3.00 -19.08
N GLU A 206 9.88 2.61 -17.88
CA GLU A 206 11.08 1.79 -17.65
C GLU A 206 10.70 0.32 -17.65
N ILE A 207 11.58 -0.59 -18.08
CA ILE A 207 11.35 -2.03 -17.94
C ILE A 207 12.00 -2.51 -16.65
N GLY A 208 11.19 -2.99 -15.71
CA GLY A 208 11.67 -3.51 -14.42
C GLY A 208 12.35 -4.88 -14.54
N GLU A 209 12.98 -5.34 -13.45
CA GLU A 209 13.70 -6.63 -13.43
C GLU A 209 12.80 -7.83 -13.78
N LEU A 210 11.50 -7.74 -13.47
CA LEU A 210 10.50 -8.77 -13.76
C LEU A 210 9.85 -8.61 -15.15
N GLY A 211 10.39 -7.72 -16.00
CA GLY A 211 9.93 -7.49 -17.37
C GLY A 211 8.68 -6.62 -17.51
N LEU A 212 8.05 -6.20 -16.40
CA LEU A 212 6.88 -5.33 -16.46
C LEU A 212 7.27 -3.88 -16.83
N PRO A 213 6.41 -3.17 -17.59
CA PRO A 213 6.55 -1.73 -17.77
C PRO A 213 6.24 -1.01 -16.46
N LEU A 214 7.20 -0.27 -15.93
CA LEU A 214 7.09 0.54 -14.73
C LEU A 214 6.93 2.02 -15.10
N LEU A 215 6.25 2.80 -14.26
CA LEU A 215 6.39 4.26 -14.32
C LEU A 215 7.88 4.62 -14.26
N ASN A 216 8.32 5.57 -15.08
CA ASN A 216 9.68 6.05 -14.97
C ASN A 216 9.86 6.91 -13.71
N LEU A 217 11.11 7.22 -13.38
CA LEU A 217 11.40 7.95 -12.15
C LEU A 217 10.66 9.30 -12.05
N THR A 218 10.58 10.08 -13.14
CA THR A 218 9.89 11.37 -13.15
C THR A 218 8.42 11.20 -12.77
N ASP A 219 7.74 10.22 -13.36
CA ASP A 219 6.31 9.98 -13.13
C ASP A 219 6.03 9.34 -11.76
N ARG A 220 6.98 8.59 -11.21
CA ARG A 220 6.92 8.11 -9.81
C ARG A 220 6.87 9.28 -8.84
N PHE A 221 7.72 10.29 -9.03
CA PHE A 221 7.66 11.52 -8.24
C PHE A 221 6.37 12.29 -8.49
N THR A 222 5.99 12.53 -9.75
CA THR A 222 4.77 13.28 -10.12
C THR A 222 3.52 12.68 -9.48
N SER A 223 3.31 11.38 -9.66
CA SER A 223 2.15 10.67 -9.10
C SER A 223 2.11 10.72 -7.57
N LYS A 224 3.27 10.63 -6.90
CA LYS A 224 3.36 10.70 -5.44
C LYS A 224 3.17 12.11 -4.89
N LEU A 225 3.65 13.13 -5.59
CA LEU A 225 3.40 14.53 -5.26
C LEU A 225 1.89 14.84 -5.32
N LEU A 226 1.22 14.43 -6.40
CA LEU A 226 -0.23 14.59 -6.55
C LEU A 226 -0.99 13.82 -5.47
N ALA A 227 -0.65 12.54 -5.26
CA ALA A 227 -1.27 11.71 -4.24
C ALA A 227 -1.10 12.29 -2.82
N ASN A 228 0.08 12.83 -2.49
CA ASN A 228 0.32 13.50 -1.21
C ASN A 228 -0.54 14.77 -1.12
N ALA A 229 -0.57 15.60 -2.15
CA ALA A 229 -1.37 16.82 -2.15
C ALA A 229 -2.87 16.55 -1.97
N ASP A 230 -3.38 15.45 -2.51
CA ASP A 230 -4.78 15.04 -2.36
C ASP A 230 -5.16 14.63 -0.92
N ARG A 231 -4.23 14.01 -0.18
CA ARG A 231 -4.59 13.26 1.05
C ARG A 231 -3.66 13.45 2.25
N TYR A 232 -2.71 14.39 2.22
CA TYR A 232 -1.74 14.56 3.31
C TYR A 232 -2.36 14.87 4.69
N LEU A 233 -3.55 15.45 4.74
CA LEU A 233 -4.29 15.71 5.99
C LEU A 233 -5.08 14.50 6.49
N ASP A 234 -5.28 13.48 5.65
CA ASP A 234 -6.03 12.29 6.01
C ASP A 234 -5.13 11.30 6.78
N SER A 235 -5.30 11.28 8.10
CA SER A 235 -4.53 10.40 8.99
C SER A 235 -4.75 8.91 8.72
N SER A 236 -5.85 8.52 8.07
CA SER A 236 -6.12 7.11 7.70
C SER A 236 -5.19 6.59 6.59
N THR A 237 -4.47 7.49 5.93
CA THR A 237 -3.50 7.13 4.89
C THR A 237 -2.11 6.81 5.45
N HIS A 238 -1.92 7.01 6.77
CA HIS A 238 -0.67 6.77 7.48
C HIS A 238 0.55 7.42 6.82
N ALA A 239 0.36 8.59 6.21
CA ALA A 239 1.39 9.36 5.50
C ALA A 239 2.16 8.54 4.43
N ARG A 240 1.54 7.49 3.87
CA ARG A 240 2.21 6.56 2.95
C ARG A 240 2.83 7.24 1.72
N ASP A 241 2.19 8.29 1.20
CA ASP A 241 2.69 9.02 0.03
C ASP A 241 3.90 9.90 0.38
N LEU A 242 3.94 10.52 1.56
CA LEU A 242 5.13 11.20 2.07
C LEU A 242 6.27 10.20 2.29
N ILE A 243 5.99 9.06 2.91
CA ILE A 243 6.97 7.99 3.16
C ILE A 243 7.56 7.50 1.83
N ASP A 244 6.74 7.29 0.82
CA ASP A 244 7.20 6.93 -0.52
C ASP A 244 8.08 8.01 -1.15
N LEU A 245 7.73 9.29 -1.00
CA LEU A 245 8.56 10.42 -1.44
C LEU A 245 9.91 10.44 -0.72
N THR A 246 9.98 10.10 0.58
CA THR A 246 11.26 10.01 1.30
C THR A 246 12.18 8.94 0.70
N ILE A 247 11.62 7.78 0.34
CA ILE A 247 12.36 6.66 -0.26
C ILE A 247 12.85 7.01 -1.67
N LEU A 248 12.02 7.67 -2.46
CA LEU A 248 12.41 8.19 -3.76
C LEU A 248 13.53 9.23 -3.61
N ARG A 249 13.38 10.16 -2.66
CA ARG A 249 14.33 11.25 -2.43
C ARG A 249 15.72 10.78 -1.99
N LEU A 250 15.80 9.68 -1.25
CA LEU A 250 17.08 9.04 -0.92
C LEU A 250 17.84 8.54 -2.14
N SER A 251 17.13 8.22 -3.23
CA SER A 251 17.78 7.76 -4.46
C SER A 251 18.28 8.95 -5.29
N ARG A 252 17.45 9.99 -5.43
CA ARG A 252 17.75 11.21 -6.21
C ARG A 252 16.90 12.39 -5.71
N PRO A 253 17.36 13.65 -5.89
CA PRO A 253 16.51 14.83 -5.73
C PRO A 253 15.23 14.76 -6.58
N ILE A 254 14.16 15.41 -6.12
CA ILE A 254 12.91 15.50 -6.89
C ILE A 254 13.20 16.22 -8.22
N PRO A 255 12.98 15.60 -9.39
CA PRO A 255 13.17 16.27 -10.66
C PRO A 255 12.26 17.50 -10.78
N GLN A 256 12.79 18.61 -11.28
CA GLN A 256 11.99 19.83 -11.47
C GLN A 256 10.81 19.58 -12.43
N GLU A 257 11.01 18.73 -13.44
CA GLU A 257 9.97 18.29 -14.38
C GLU A 257 8.80 17.58 -13.68
N SER A 258 9.08 16.77 -12.65
CA SER A 258 8.03 16.10 -11.86
C SER A 258 7.15 17.11 -11.12
N ILE A 259 7.77 18.16 -10.58
CA ILE A 259 7.04 19.21 -9.87
C ILE A 259 6.24 20.05 -10.86
N LEU A 260 6.83 20.43 -12.00
CA LEU A 260 6.12 21.16 -13.05
C LEU A 260 4.90 20.39 -13.58
N ALA A 261 5.06 19.08 -13.82
CA ALA A 261 3.96 18.22 -14.27
C ALA A 261 2.85 18.11 -13.22
N ALA A 262 3.20 17.99 -11.93
CA ALA A 262 2.21 17.94 -10.86
C ALA A 262 1.49 19.29 -10.66
N GLU A 263 2.24 20.40 -10.63
CA GLU A 263 1.71 21.75 -10.41
C GLU A 263 0.90 22.29 -11.60
N ALA A 264 0.93 21.62 -12.76
CA ALA A 264 0.04 21.92 -13.88
C ALA A 264 -1.45 21.74 -13.52
N ASN A 265 -1.78 20.91 -12.51
CA ASN A 265 -3.16 20.73 -12.03
C ASN A 265 -3.45 21.58 -10.80
N TYR A 266 -2.67 21.38 -9.74
CA TYR A 266 -2.81 22.08 -8.47
C TYR A 266 -1.51 22.05 -7.67
N ARG A 267 -1.41 22.96 -6.70
CA ARG A 267 -0.22 23.17 -5.89
C ARG A 267 0.16 21.90 -5.13
N VAL A 268 1.39 21.40 -5.34
CA VAL A 268 1.91 20.23 -4.60
C VAL A 268 3.06 20.57 -3.64
N ARG A 269 3.81 21.66 -3.88
CA ARG A 269 4.91 22.07 -3.00
C ARG A 269 4.44 22.42 -1.60
N GLN A 270 3.35 23.20 -1.48
CA GLN A 270 2.80 23.60 -0.18
C GLN A 270 2.29 22.38 0.62
N PRO A 271 1.44 21.49 0.05
CA PRO A 271 1.06 20.26 0.73
C PRO A 271 2.23 19.36 1.14
N LEU A 272 3.28 19.26 0.31
CA LEU A 272 4.48 18.50 0.68
C LEU A 272 5.19 19.11 1.88
N ARG A 273 5.40 20.43 1.87
CA ARG A 273 5.97 21.17 3.00
C ARG A 273 5.15 20.97 4.29
N GLU A 274 3.83 21.06 4.22
CA GLU A 274 2.95 20.83 5.37
C GLU A 274 2.98 19.38 5.85
N ALA A 275 3.08 18.41 4.93
CA ALA A 275 3.24 16.99 5.27
C ALA A 275 4.57 16.75 6.01
N ILE A 276 5.68 17.32 5.54
CA ILE A 276 6.99 17.24 6.19
C ILE A 276 6.90 17.79 7.62
N VAL A 277 6.42 19.03 7.78
CA VAL A 277 6.30 19.69 9.10
C VAL A 277 5.41 18.89 10.05
N ASN A 278 4.28 18.38 9.57
CA ASN A 278 3.39 17.54 10.38
C ASN A 278 4.09 16.26 10.84
N PHE A 279 4.80 15.60 9.93
CA PHE A 279 5.49 14.36 10.24
C PHE A 279 6.67 14.59 11.19
N GLN A 280 7.40 15.70 11.04
CA GLN A 280 8.48 16.13 11.95
C GLN A 280 7.99 16.40 13.37
N ASN A 281 6.92 17.17 13.52
CA ASN A 281 6.45 17.68 14.81
C ASN A 281 5.59 16.69 15.62
N LYS A 282 5.25 15.52 15.05
CA LYS A 282 4.35 14.55 15.69
C LYS A 282 4.99 13.16 15.77
N PRO A 283 6.00 12.96 16.65
CA PRO A 283 6.76 11.70 16.73
C PRO A 283 5.89 10.48 17.05
N GLU A 284 4.86 10.62 17.89
CA GLU A 284 3.95 9.50 18.22
C GLU A 284 3.07 9.09 17.02
N TRP A 285 2.57 10.06 16.25
CA TRP A 285 1.81 9.79 15.03
C TRP A 285 2.71 9.19 13.93
N ARG A 286 3.94 9.71 13.81
CA ARG A 286 4.95 9.15 12.91
C ARG A 286 5.27 7.69 13.26
N ALA A 287 5.44 7.37 14.54
CA ALA A 287 5.63 6.00 15.00
C ALA A 287 4.45 5.09 14.65
N SER A 288 3.20 5.57 14.80
CA SER A 288 2.02 4.79 14.41
C SER A 288 1.92 4.57 12.89
N CYS A 289 2.41 5.51 12.08
CA CYS A 289 2.51 5.33 10.64
C CYS A 289 3.50 4.21 10.27
N TYR A 290 4.65 4.13 10.96
CA TYR A 290 5.60 3.03 10.76
C TYR A 290 5.01 1.67 11.10
N GLU A 291 4.25 1.59 12.20
CA GLU A 291 3.59 0.36 12.62
C GLU A 291 2.50 -0.06 11.63
N ALA A 292 1.60 0.86 11.26
CA ALA A 292 0.50 0.59 10.33
C ALA A 292 1.01 0.12 8.95
N LEU A 293 2.09 0.73 8.47
CA LEU A 293 2.69 0.38 7.18
C LEU A 293 3.76 -0.72 7.29
N SER A 294 3.99 -1.31 8.47
CA SER A 294 5.03 -2.33 8.68
C SER A 294 6.40 -1.92 8.13
N VAL A 295 6.85 -0.72 8.49
CA VAL A 295 8.15 -0.17 8.07
C VAL A 295 9.29 -0.89 8.80
N ASP A 296 10.23 -1.48 8.06
CA ASP A 296 11.35 -2.23 8.66
C ASP A 296 12.43 -1.33 9.24
N ASN A 297 12.71 -0.23 8.54
CA ASN A 297 13.82 0.65 8.86
C ASN A 297 13.36 2.12 8.93
N PRO A 298 12.83 2.56 10.09
CA PRO A 298 12.47 3.95 10.32
C PRO A 298 13.62 4.95 10.11
N VAL A 299 14.87 4.52 10.32
CA VAL A 299 16.05 5.37 10.07
C VAL A 299 16.12 5.79 8.60
N ARG A 300 15.86 4.85 7.68
CA ARG A 300 15.83 5.15 6.24
C ARG A 300 14.74 6.16 5.90
N ILE A 301 13.56 6.06 6.53
CA ILE A 301 12.47 7.00 6.28
C ILE A 301 12.83 8.40 6.78
N ILE A 302 13.38 8.51 7.99
CA ILE A 302 13.73 9.81 8.56
C ILE A 302 14.91 10.46 7.83
N ASP A 303 15.88 9.67 7.35
CA ASP A 303 16.97 10.19 6.51
C ASP A 303 16.42 10.81 5.22
N GLY A 304 15.47 10.14 4.56
CA GLY A 304 14.82 10.69 3.37
C GLY A 304 13.93 11.89 3.68
N LEU A 305 13.32 11.95 4.86
CA LEU A 305 12.56 13.11 5.32
C LEU A 305 13.48 14.32 5.54
N ASP A 306 14.67 14.13 6.12
CA ASP A 306 15.65 15.19 6.33
C ASP A 306 16.19 15.74 5.00
N GLU A 307 16.36 14.87 3.99
CA GLU A 307 16.70 15.28 2.62
C GLU A 307 15.56 16.11 1.98
N LEU A 308 14.30 15.69 2.14
CA LEU A 308 13.16 16.48 1.68
C LEU A 308 13.07 17.82 2.42
N ALA A 309 13.26 17.83 3.74
CA ALA A 309 13.26 19.05 4.56
C ALA A 309 14.34 20.04 4.07
N THR A 310 15.53 19.52 3.73
CA THR A 310 16.63 20.30 3.15
C THR A 310 16.23 20.94 1.82
N ASP A 311 15.50 20.24 0.95
CA ASP A 311 15.00 20.80 -0.32
C ASP A 311 14.03 21.99 -0.11
N PHE A 312 13.47 22.14 1.10
CA PHE A 312 12.60 23.24 1.51
C PHE A 312 13.22 24.19 2.55
N GLU A 313 14.55 24.14 2.73
CA GLU A 313 15.28 24.98 3.70
C GLU A 313 14.74 24.84 5.13
N MET A 314 14.34 23.63 5.51
CA MET A 314 13.86 23.30 6.86
C MET A 314 14.93 22.60 7.68
N GLU A 315 14.81 22.72 8.99
CA GLU A 315 15.67 22.00 9.94
C GLU A 315 15.44 20.49 9.87
N ALA A 316 16.49 19.74 10.21
CA ALA A 316 16.43 18.30 10.32
C ALA A 316 15.48 17.87 11.44
N THR A 317 14.93 16.67 11.28
CA THR A 317 13.93 16.13 12.20
C THR A 317 14.55 15.75 13.53
N GLU A 318 13.92 16.13 14.64
CA GLU A 318 14.26 15.56 15.94
C GLU A 318 13.88 14.06 15.96
N ARG A 319 14.91 13.22 16.09
CA ARG A 319 14.79 11.77 15.97
C ARG A 319 14.36 11.14 17.29
N SER A 320 13.38 10.23 17.21
CA SER A 320 13.06 9.32 18.30
C SER A 320 14.10 8.19 18.41
N PHE A 321 14.07 7.43 19.50
CA PHE A 321 14.97 6.29 19.71
C PHE A 321 14.94 5.27 18.55
N ARG A 322 13.75 4.96 18.01
CA ARG A 322 13.55 4.01 16.89
C ARG A 322 14.15 4.53 15.56
N GLU A 323 14.46 5.81 15.49
CA GLU A 323 15.00 6.51 14.31
C GLU A 323 16.50 6.80 14.44
N THR A 324 17.11 6.31 15.53
CA THR A 324 18.56 6.40 15.76
C THR A 324 19.23 5.07 15.50
N ASP A 325 20.24 5.07 14.63
CA ASP A 325 21.09 3.92 14.42
C ASP A 325 22.19 3.89 15.50
N ILE A 326 22.00 3.05 16.52
CA ILE A 326 22.97 2.87 17.61
C ILE A 326 24.36 2.47 17.07
N ARG A 327 24.43 1.83 15.89
CA ARG A 327 25.70 1.37 15.29
C ARG A 327 26.52 2.49 14.64
N ASN A 328 25.90 3.62 14.29
CA ASN A 328 26.58 4.74 13.60
C ASN A 328 26.96 5.91 14.53
N GLN A 329 26.48 5.94 15.78
CA GLN A 329 26.90 6.97 16.75
C GLN A 329 28.40 6.88 17.10
N SER A 330 28.97 5.68 17.11
CA SER A 330 30.41 5.46 17.35
C SER A 330 31.29 5.89 16.17
N ARG A 331 30.77 5.94 14.93
CA ARG A 331 31.49 6.45 13.75
C ARG A 331 31.45 7.97 13.62
N ARG A 332 30.35 8.62 14.04
CA ARG A 332 30.25 10.09 14.04
C ARG A 332 31.04 10.74 15.20
N ARG A 333 31.23 10.05 16.33
CA ARG A 333 32.11 10.54 17.41
C ARG A 333 33.61 10.43 17.09
N SER A 334 34.04 9.49 16.25
CA SER A 334 35.45 9.36 15.86
C SER A 334 35.90 10.33 14.76
N HIS A 335 34.97 10.85 13.94
CA HIS A 335 35.28 11.85 12.91
C HIS A 335 35.28 13.31 13.43
N GLY A 336 34.90 13.53 14.69
CA GLY A 336 34.95 14.85 15.35
C GLY A 336 36.25 15.14 16.12
N LEU A 337 37.23 14.23 16.13
CA LEU A 337 38.44 14.33 16.97
C LEU A 337 39.77 14.10 16.21
N SER A 338 39.80 14.22 14.88
CA SER A 338 41.07 14.19 14.12
C SER A 338 41.21 15.37 13.17
N ARG A 339 41.46 16.54 13.75
CA ARG A 339 42.18 17.64 13.11
C ARG A 339 43.03 18.32 14.17
N VAL A 340 44.25 17.85 14.42
CA VAL A 340 45.46 18.66 14.68
C VAL A 340 46.71 17.77 14.52
N ALA A 341 47.74 18.34 13.87
CA ALA A 341 49.16 17.97 13.75
C ALA A 341 49.53 17.07 12.54
N LYS A 342 50.13 17.57 11.44
CA LYS A 342 51.40 18.31 11.16
C LYS A 342 52.65 17.40 10.94
N PHE A 343 53.37 17.76 9.86
CA PHE A 343 54.77 17.48 9.45
C PHE A 343 55.03 16.14 8.72
N SER A 344 55.36 16.13 7.42
CA SER A 344 56.62 16.51 6.74
C SER A 344 57.66 15.39 6.71
N CYS A 345 57.67 14.56 5.67
CA CYS A 345 58.75 14.32 4.69
C CYS A 345 58.30 13.22 3.72
#